data_AF-A0A9D1FVF1-F1
#
_entry.id   AF-A0A9D1FVF1-F1
#
_cell.length_a   1.000
_cell.length_b   1.000
_cell.length_c   1.000
_cell.angle_alpha   90.00
_cell.angle_beta   90.00
_cell.angle_gamma   90.00
#
_symmetry.space_group_name_H-M   'P 1'
#
loop_
_entity.id
_entity.type
_entity.pdbx_description
1 polymer ?
#
loop_
_entity_poly.entity_id
_entity_poly.type
_entity_poly.pdbx_seq_one_letter_code
_entity_poly.pdbx_strand_id
1 'polypeptide(L)'
;MKLCDVPEKSYIWNKIYKTEKIRQHNLKFTEGTFYEDVIFTPKALYNLNQMVTVPDTFYYYWRHAGSIVTLRSQKANEDHKFARREAILFFKKYNIDVSNLLPEIKKYKIFGFSIFKIKKKGKITKYILFNIIKFTVKAS
;
A
#
# COMPACT_ATOMS: atom_id res chain seq x y z
N MET A 1 5.87 -15.07 -8.21
CA MET A 1 6.26 -13.85 -8.97
C MET A 1 6.54 -12.73 -7.98
N LYS A 2 7.74 -12.15 -7.97
CA LYS A 2 8.07 -11.01 -7.10
C LYS A 2 7.51 -9.75 -7.76
N LEU A 3 6.53 -9.10 -7.12
CA LEU A 3 6.06 -7.79 -7.57
C LEU A 3 7.23 -6.82 -7.38
N CYS A 4 7.56 -6.03 -8.41
CA CYS A 4 8.70 -5.12 -8.49
C CYS A 4 8.82 -4.23 -7.23
N ASP A 5 9.96 -3.60 -6.98
CA ASP A 5 10.13 -2.68 -5.85
C ASP A 5 9.09 -1.55 -5.92
N VAL A 6 8.00 -1.72 -5.17
CA VAL A 6 6.87 -0.80 -5.19
C VAL A 6 7.28 0.44 -4.41
N PRO A 7 7.19 1.65 -4.99
CA PRO A 7 7.49 2.87 -4.25
C PRO A 7 6.60 2.96 -3.01
N GLU A 8 7.10 3.58 -1.93
CA GLU A 8 6.37 3.69 -0.65
C GLU A 8 4.98 4.32 -0.82
N LYS A 9 4.80 5.11 -1.89
CA LYS A 9 3.53 5.62 -2.38
C LYS A 9 3.37 5.23 -3.84
N SER A 10 2.39 4.39 -4.15
CA SER A 10 2.10 3.95 -5.52
C SER A 10 0.84 4.65 -6.05
N TYR A 11 1.02 5.87 -6.57
CA TYR A 11 -0.04 6.61 -7.25
C TYR A 11 -0.22 6.12 -8.69
N ILE A 12 -1.42 6.31 -9.24
CA ILE A 12 -1.72 5.98 -10.66
C ILE A 12 -1.14 6.97 -11.65
N TRP A 13 -0.91 8.22 -11.23
CA TRP A 13 -0.56 9.34 -12.13
C TRP A 13 0.80 9.19 -12.81
N ASN A 14 1.73 8.45 -12.20
CA ASN A 14 3.07 8.24 -12.74
C ASN A 14 3.21 6.94 -13.56
N LYS A 15 2.10 6.41 -14.09
CA LYS A 15 2.07 5.14 -14.84
C LYS A 15 1.35 5.33 -16.16
N ILE A 16 1.92 4.73 -17.20
CA ILE A 16 1.30 4.64 -18.52
C ILE A 16 0.92 3.18 -18.75
N TYR A 17 -0.33 2.95 -19.14
CA TYR A 17 -0.88 1.62 -19.36
C TYR A 17 -1.21 1.42 -20.85
N LYS A 18 -0.95 0.23 -21.38
CA LYS A 18 -1.39 -0.14 -22.73
C LYS A 18 -2.92 -0.25 -22.75
N THR A 19 -3.60 0.66 -23.46
CA THR A 19 -5.08 0.71 -23.54
C THR A 19 -5.71 -0.62 -23.95
N GLU A 20 -5.12 -1.31 -24.93
CA GLU A 20 -5.58 -2.62 -25.37
C GLU A 20 -5.60 -3.63 -24.22
N LYS A 21 -4.54 -3.66 -23.39
CA LYS A 21 -4.45 -4.57 -22.24
C LYS A 21 -5.43 -4.23 -21.13
N ILE A 22 -5.70 -2.93 -20.91
CA ILE A 22 -6.74 -2.48 -19.96
C ILE A 22 -8.11 -3.00 -20.40
N ARG A 23 -8.45 -2.87 -21.69
CA ARG A 23 -9.72 -3.35 -22.25
C ARG A 23 -9.81 -4.88 -22.26
N GLN A 24 -8.75 -5.56 -22.70
CA GLN A 24 -8.67 -7.02 -22.76
C GLN A 24 -8.98 -7.67 -21.40
N HIS A 25 -8.43 -7.11 -20.31
CA HIS A 25 -8.62 -7.63 -18.96
C HIS A 25 -9.79 -6.98 -18.20
N ASN A 26 -10.58 -6.13 -18.88
CA ASN A 26 -11.69 -5.37 -18.29
C ASN A 26 -11.29 -4.66 -16.98
N LEU A 27 -10.10 -4.05 -16.96
CA LEU A 27 -9.58 -3.38 -15.78
C LEU A 27 -10.30 -2.03 -15.60
N LYS A 28 -11.01 -1.90 -14.48
CA LYS A 28 -11.78 -0.70 -14.12
C LYS A 28 -11.47 -0.30 -12.68
N PHE A 29 -11.59 1.00 -12.40
CA PHE A 29 -11.60 1.49 -11.03
C PHE A 29 -12.88 1.04 -10.32
N THR A 30 -12.79 0.84 -9.01
CA THR A 30 -13.97 0.59 -8.18
C THR A 30 -14.71 1.91 -7.98
N GLU A 31 -15.93 1.99 -8.49
CA GLU A 31 -16.75 3.20 -8.43
C GLU A 31 -17.13 3.55 -6.98
N GLY A 32 -17.32 4.84 -6.70
CA GLY A 32 -17.79 5.35 -5.40
C GLY A 32 -16.83 5.14 -4.22
N THR A 33 -15.59 4.72 -4.46
CA THR A 33 -14.61 4.33 -3.43
C THR A 33 -13.39 5.22 -3.52
N PHE A 34 -12.97 5.83 -2.41
CA PHE A 34 -11.64 6.44 -2.31
C PHE A 34 -10.56 5.36 -2.23
N TYR A 35 -9.32 5.71 -2.61
CA TYR A 35 -8.19 4.76 -2.63
C TYR A 35 -8.41 3.61 -3.63
N GLU A 36 -9.14 3.88 -4.70
CA GLU A 36 -9.39 2.98 -5.81
C GLU A 36 -8.09 2.54 -6.51
N ASP A 37 -7.05 3.37 -6.44
CA ASP A 37 -5.71 3.07 -6.93
C ASP A 37 -5.04 1.88 -6.21
N VAL A 38 -5.30 1.72 -4.90
CA VAL A 38 -4.84 0.59 -4.09
C VAL A 38 -5.45 -0.72 -4.57
N ILE A 39 -6.66 -0.68 -5.13
CA ILE A 39 -7.35 -1.86 -5.68
C ILE A 39 -6.91 -2.11 -7.13
N PHE A 40 -6.88 -1.05 -7.94
CA PHE A 40 -6.60 -1.13 -9.37
C PHE A 40 -5.15 -1.52 -9.67
N THR A 41 -4.18 -0.90 -9.01
CA THR A 41 -2.76 -1.04 -9.36
C THR A 41 -2.25 -2.48 -9.25
N PRO A 42 -2.55 -3.24 -8.17
CA PRO A 42 -2.20 -4.67 -8.10
C PRO A 42 -2.76 -5.49 -9.26
N LYS A 43 -4.03 -5.25 -9.63
CA LYS A 43 -4.69 -5.95 -10.73
C LYS A 43 -4.02 -5.60 -12.06
N ALA A 44 -3.72 -4.34 -12.30
CA ALA A 44 -3.05 -3.89 -13.52
C ALA A 44 -1.64 -4.49 -13.63
N LEU A 45 -0.82 -4.38 -12.59
CA LEU A 45 0.55 -4.93 -12.60
C LEU A 45 0.57 -6.45 -12.82
N TYR A 46 -0.38 -7.16 -12.21
CA TYR A 46 -0.49 -8.61 -12.38
C TYR A 46 -0.90 -9.00 -13.81
N ASN A 47 -1.93 -8.37 -14.38
CA ASN A 47 -2.50 -8.75 -15.68
C ASN A 47 -1.72 -8.20 -16.89
N LEU A 48 -0.92 -7.14 -16.71
CA LEU A 48 -0.11 -6.59 -17.80
C LEU A 48 1.24 -7.30 -17.94
N ASN A 49 1.66 -8.08 -16.94
CA ASN A 49 2.81 -8.99 -16.90
C ASN A 49 4.21 -8.37 -17.14
N GLN A 50 4.29 -7.15 -17.68
CA GLN A 50 5.52 -6.45 -18.01
C GLN A 50 5.39 -4.99 -17.58
N MET A 51 6.47 -4.46 -17.00
CA MET A 51 6.59 -3.06 -16.63
C MET A 51 8.01 -2.59 -16.94
N VAL A 52 8.12 -1.39 -17.49
CA VAL A 52 9.38 -0.67 -17.65
C VAL A 52 9.36 0.53 -16.71
N THR A 53 10.45 0.74 -15.99
CA THR A 53 10.64 1.90 -15.12
C THR A 53 11.62 2.86 -15.78
N VAL A 54 11.31 4.15 -15.76
CA VAL A 54 12.23 5.21 -16.22
C VAL A 54 12.71 5.95 -14.96
N PRO A 55 13.92 5.65 -14.44
CA PRO A 55 14.46 6.36 -13.29
C PRO A 55 14.76 7.83 -13.63
N ASP A 56 15.05 8.63 -12.61
CA ASP A 56 15.47 10.04 -12.74
C ASP A 56 14.45 10.94 -13.47
N THR A 57 13.19 10.52 -13.49
CA THR A 57 12.07 11.24 -14.11
C THR A 57 11.02 11.53 -13.04
N PHE A 58 10.47 12.75 -13.06
CA PHE A 58 9.57 13.24 -12.02
C PHE A 58 8.19 13.57 -12.57
N TYR A 59 7.16 13.20 -11.80
CA TYR A 59 5.79 13.64 -12.04
C TYR A 59 5.43 14.69 -10.99
N TYR A 60 5.04 15.89 -11.41
CA TYR A 60 4.68 16.96 -10.48
C TYR A 60 3.30 16.70 -9.86
N TYR A 61 3.29 16.30 -8.59
CA TYR A 61 2.05 16.00 -7.87
C TYR A 61 1.54 17.26 -7.16
N TRP A 62 0.58 17.95 -7.77
CA TRP A 62 0.01 19.16 -7.20
C TRP A 62 -0.88 18.86 -6.00
N ARG A 63 -0.60 19.51 -4.86
CA ARG A 63 -1.38 19.40 -3.62
C ARG A 63 -1.81 20.78 -3.17
N HIS A 64 -3.08 20.90 -2.79
CA HIS A 64 -3.66 22.11 -2.18
C HIS A 64 -4.56 21.69 -1.01
N ALA A 65 -4.99 22.66 -0.20
CA ALA A 65 -5.75 22.41 1.04
C ALA A 65 -7.08 21.66 0.82
N GLY A 66 -7.74 21.91 -0.32
CA GLY A 66 -8.98 21.25 -0.73
C GLY A 66 -8.79 19.89 -1.42
N SER A 67 -7.58 19.36 -1.46
CA SER A 67 -7.33 18.05 -2.07
C SER A 67 -8.04 16.94 -1.29
N ILE A 68 -8.61 15.96 -1.97
CA ILE A 68 -9.23 14.79 -1.32
C ILE A 68 -8.20 14.07 -0.42
N VAL A 69 -6.92 14.12 -0.79
CA VAL A 69 -5.82 13.50 -0.05
C VAL A 69 -5.50 14.22 1.28
N THR A 70 -5.94 15.48 1.44
CA THR A 70 -5.75 16.26 2.68
C THR A 70 -6.96 16.19 3.61
N LEU A 71 -8.14 15.86 3.07
CA LEU A 71 -9.38 15.78 3.82
C LEU A 71 -9.58 14.39 4.44
N ARG A 72 -9.64 14.34 5.77
CA ARG A 72 -9.96 13.10 6.50
C ARG A 72 -11.45 13.05 6.79
N SER A 73 -12.10 11.98 6.36
CA SER A 73 -13.51 11.71 6.65
C SER A 73 -13.69 10.28 7.15
N GLN A 74 -14.83 9.99 7.78
CA GLN A 74 -15.19 8.63 8.16
C GLN A 74 -15.23 7.71 6.93
N LYS A 75 -15.86 8.16 5.84
CA LYS A 75 -15.85 7.46 4.55
C LYS A 75 -14.44 7.17 4.06
N ALA A 76 -13.53 8.15 4.08
CA ALA A 76 -12.15 7.92 3.64
C ALA A 76 -11.43 6.85 4.49
N ASN A 77 -11.71 6.78 5.80
CA ASN A 77 -11.15 5.73 6.66
C ASN A 77 -11.75 4.34 6.37
N GLU A 78 -13.04 4.27 6.09
CA GLU A 78 -13.75 3.03 5.73
C GLU A 78 -13.28 2.52 4.37
N ASP A 79 -13.27 3.39 3.36
CA ASP A 79 -12.78 3.09 2.01
C ASP A 79 -11.31 2.66 2.02
N HIS A 80 -10.46 3.30 2.82
CA HIS A 80 -9.07 2.88 2.97
C HIS A 80 -8.95 1.44 3.55
N LYS A 81 -9.78 1.08 4.54
CA LYS A 81 -9.82 -0.29 5.07
C LYS A 81 -10.32 -1.27 4.02
N PHE A 82 -11.38 -0.90 3.31
CA PHE A 82 -11.95 -1.69 2.23
C PHE A 82 -10.94 -1.95 1.11
N ALA A 83 -10.35 -0.91 0.54
CA ALA A 83 -9.35 -0.99 -0.51
C ALA A 83 -8.15 -1.84 -0.11
N ARG A 84 -7.65 -1.67 1.13
CA ARG A 84 -6.56 -2.51 1.66
C ARG A 84 -6.96 -3.98 1.75
N ARG A 85 -8.19 -4.27 2.18
CA ARG A 85 -8.71 -5.65 2.27
C ARG A 85 -8.81 -6.28 0.88
N GLU A 86 -9.36 -5.56 -0.10
CA GLU A 86 -9.46 -6.03 -1.49
C GLU A 86 -8.08 -6.35 -2.09
N ALA A 87 -7.10 -5.47 -1.89
CA ALA A 87 -5.72 -5.72 -2.33
C ALA A 87 -5.14 -7.00 -1.68
N ILE A 88 -5.32 -7.19 -0.36
CA ILE A 88 -4.86 -8.40 0.34
C ILE A 88 -5.54 -9.66 -0.19
N LEU A 89 -6.85 -9.61 -0.43
CA LEU A 89 -7.59 -10.75 -1.01
C LEU A 89 -7.08 -11.09 -2.41
N PHE A 90 -6.80 -10.07 -3.24
CA PHE A 90 -6.19 -10.25 -4.55
C PHE A 90 -4.81 -10.91 -4.45
N PHE A 91 -3.93 -10.42 -3.58
CA PHE A 91 -2.60 -11.01 -3.38
C PHE A 91 -2.68 -12.48 -2.95
N LYS A 92 -3.58 -12.80 -2.03
CA LYS A 92 -3.82 -14.18 -1.59
C LYS A 92 -4.33 -15.06 -2.74
N LYS A 93 -5.32 -14.59 -3.50
CA LYS A 93 -5.91 -15.34 -4.62
C LYS A 93 -4.88 -15.76 -5.66
N TYR A 94 -3.89 -14.90 -5.92
CA TYR A 94 -2.87 -15.12 -6.96
C TYR A 94 -1.49 -15.49 -6.39
N ASN A 95 -1.41 -15.88 -5.11
CA ASN A 95 -0.15 -16.25 -4.44
C ASN A 95 0.98 -15.23 -4.64
N ILE A 96 0.64 -13.94 -4.58
CA ILE A 96 1.59 -12.84 -4.70
C ILE A 96 2.19 -12.57 -3.31
N ASP A 97 3.49 -12.81 -3.17
CA ASP A 97 4.21 -12.53 -1.93
C ASP A 97 4.45 -11.02 -1.76
N VAL A 98 3.76 -10.45 -0.77
CA VAL A 98 3.91 -9.05 -0.34
C VAL A 98 4.39 -8.94 1.11
N SER A 99 4.84 -10.05 1.71
CA SER A 99 5.27 -10.10 3.11
C SER A 99 6.36 -9.06 3.43
N ASN A 100 7.30 -8.89 2.50
CA ASN A 100 8.40 -7.91 2.60
C ASN A 100 7.93 -6.44 2.58
N LEU A 101 6.73 -6.16 2.07
CA LEU A 101 6.15 -4.80 2.00
C LEU A 101 5.30 -4.48 3.23
N LEU A 102 4.81 -5.51 3.92
CA LEU A 102 3.98 -5.35 5.11
C LEU A 102 4.85 -5.19 6.35
N PRO A 103 4.47 -4.30 7.29
CA PRO A 103 5.19 -4.21 8.55
C PRO A 103 4.95 -5.49 9.36
N GLU A 104 6.03 -6.16 9.75
CA GLU A 104 5.98 -7.27 10.69
C GLU A 104 5.73 -6.71 12.10
N ILE A 105 4.71 -7.22 12.80
CA ILE A 105 4.35 -6.74 14.15
C ILE A 105 4.35 -7.92 15.12
N LYS A 106 5.35 -8.00 16.00
CA LYS A 106 5.34 -8.89 17.16
C LYS A 106 4.77 -8.15 18.36
N LYS A 107 3.84 -8.79 19.09
CA LYS A 107 3.21 -8.22 20.29
C LYS A 107 3.42 -9.17 21.46
N TYR A 108 3.89 -8.64 22.57
CA TYR A 108 4.03 -9.35 23.84
C TYR A 108 2.96 -8.82 24.78
N LYS A 109 2.18 -9.75 25.35
CA LYS A 109 1.05 -9.43 26.21
C LYS A 109 1.24 -10.04 27.59
N ILE A 110 0.77 -9.33 28.61
CA ILE A 110 0.57 -9.87 29.96
C ILE A 110 -0.87 -9.55 30.34
N PHE A 111 -1.62 -10.53 30.86
CA PHE A 111 -3.04 -10.41 31.20
C PHE A 111 -3.90 -9.80 30.07
N GLY A 112 -3.60 -10.12 28.80
CA GLY A 112 -4.32 -9.59 27.64
C GLY A 112 -3.86 -8.19 27.18
N PHE A 113 -3.15 -7.44 28.02
CA PHE A 113 -2.62 -6.11 27.70
C PHE A 113 -1.32 -6.20 26.91
N SER A 114 -1.22 -5.48 25.79
CA SER A 114 0.02 -5.43 25.00
C SER A 114 1.04 -4.51 25.67
N ILE A 115 2.01 -5.10 26.37
CA ILE A 115 3.09 -4.38 27.04
C ILE A 115 4.18 -3.97 26.05
N PHE A 116 4.52 -4.84 25.11
CA PHE A 116 5.61 -4.56 24.19
C PHE A 116 5.23 -4.90 22.75
N LYS A 117 5.58 -4.03 21.81
CA LYS A 117 5.39 -4.27 20.38
C LYS A 117 6.68 -3.97 19.64
N ILE A 118 7.09 -4.91 18.80
CA ILE A 118 8.17 -4.72 17.83
C ILE A 118 7.51 -4.60 16.47
N LYS A 119 7.68 -3.47 15.79
CA LYS A 119 7.20 -3.21 14.44
C LYS A 119 8.39 -3.05 13.51
N LYS A 120 8.60 -3.99 12.59
CA LYS A 120 9.65 -3.92 11.58
C LYS A 120 9.03 -3.53 10.24
N LYS A 121 9.56 -2.50 9.58
CA LYS A 121 9.18 -2.10 8.22
C LYS A 121 10.46 -1.75 7.45
N GLY A 122 10.84 -2.60 6.50
CA GLY A 122 12.13 -2.47 5.79
C GLY A 122 13.31 -2.45 6.76
N LYS A 123 14.20 -1.46 6.63
CA LYS A 123 15.36 -1.24 7.53
C LYS A 123 15.00 -0.60 8.87
N ILE A 124 13.74 -0.23 9.11
CA ILE A 124 13.31 0.48 10.32
C ILE A 124 12.66 -0.51 11.29
N THR A 125 13.18 -0.59 12.51
CA THR A 125 12.56 -1.32 13.62
C THR A 125 12.09 -0.33 14.67
N LYS A 126 10.78 -0.32 14.95
CA LYS A 126 10.16 0.49 15.98
C LYS A 126 9.69 -0.38 17.12
N TYR A 127 10.16 -0.07 18.30
CA TYR A 127 9.75 -0.73 19.53
C TYR A 127 8.82 0.19 20.31
N ILE A 128 7.81 -0.40 20.93
CA ILE A 128 6.73 0.33 21.60
C ILE A 128 6.45 -0.34 22.93
N LEU A 129 6.73 0.35 24.03
CA LEU A 129 6.45 -0.11 25.40
C LEU A 129 5.19 0.58 25.93
N PHE A 130 4.28 -0.19 26.53
CA PHE A 130 2.96 0.20 27.04
C PHE A 130 2.09 1.00 26.05
N ASN A 131 2.37 0.91 24.74
CA ASN A 131 1.80 1.80 23.71
C ASN A 131 2.15 3.30 23.83
N ILE A 132 2.98 3.66 24.80
CA ILE A 132 3.33 5.05 25.13
C ILE A 132 4.75 5.35 24.65
N ILE A 133 5.74 4.63 25.19
CA ILE A 133 7.16 4.87 24.95
C ILE A 133 7.55 4.24 23.62
N LYS A 134 8.17 5.01 22.72
CA LYS A 134 8.48 4.60 21.35
C LYS A 134 9.94 4.87 21.02
N PHE A 135 10.66 3.83 20.60
CA PHE A 135 12.06 3.91 20.17
C PHE A 135 12.20 3.34 18.77
N THR A 136 13.05 3.96 17.94
CA THR A 136 13.21 3.59 16.53
C THR A 136 14.68 3.38 16.22
N VAL A 137 15.00 2.22 15.66
CA VAL A 137 16.34 1.84 15.22
C VAL A 137 16.32 1.69 13.70
N LYS A 138 17.34 2.22 13.01
CA LYS A 138 17.56 2.00 11.58
C LYS A 138 18.73 1.03 11.43
N ALA A 139 18.51 -0.10 10.77
CA ALA A 139 19.60 -0.97 10.35
C ALA A 139 20.41 -0.26 9.25
N SER A 140 21.73 -0.38 9.32
CA SER A 140 22.66 0.14 8.30
C SER A 140 22.44 -0.58 6.98
#